data_AF-A0A9E7B9T0-F1
#
_entry.id   AF-A0A9E7B9T0-F1
#
_cell.length_a   1.000
_cell.length_b   1.000
_cell.length_c   1.000
_cell.angle_alpha   90.00
_cell.angle_beta   90.00
_cell.angle_gamma   90.00
#
_symmetry.space_group_name_H-M   'P 1'
#
loop_
_entity.id
_entity.type
_entity.pdbx_description
1 polymer ?
#
loop_
_entity_poly.entity_id
_entity_poly.type
_entity_poly.pdbx_seq_one_letter_code
_entity_poly.pdbx_strand_id
1 'polypeptide(L)'
;MGADKPRVFCYPGGPFMRHLLFLTVSATALAFGATAQAACVSAFPNVTCSGTTTGGFTDPTSGLIITVAPGATVENPGGDGFRVRGDTISLTNNGTIEASGDAIDSEGGTTGFTLVNTGTMTSGGRGLDARPKANVAVTNSGTIAAGNDGIDTGNGATITNSGTITMTSADSKAIDVGNGSTVTNSGTIESGFADVEGIETGNNSTITNSGIIRVTDDALNPGERITVTNSGIIEATGTGDGIDIDSGTITNEATGQILSANSSGIDYDASVVAISTIDNSGLIRGAVGVEVELGLGVDPANTVGQHVINRSGGTIQGTGGTALVLGAGMDMVHLFEGSSLIGLTDLGDDDDLLRFSGTSFLTGSFGSLFDGGPGTDTVQFDFSVSNITSILFSNDILTFSFLGLDALDGLRLTRFETFVFANQSFDQTRLLEEFGVNATPIPLPAGVWLMLGALAGLAGLKRRRTA
;
A
#
# COMPACT_ATOMS: atom_id res chain seq x y z
N MET A 1 -32.15 -2.27 63.09
CA MET A 1 -31.39 -2.30 64.36
C MET A 1 -30.06 -1.61 64.09
N GLY A 2 -29.65 -0.45 64.59
CA GLY A 2 -30.21 0.75 65.22
C GLY A 2 -29.19 1.85 64.85
N ALA A 3 -29.57 3.00 64.30
CA ALA A 3 -30.19 4.17 64.90
C ALA A 3 -29.27 4.96 65.87
N ASP A 4 -29.30 6.28 65.67
CA ASP A 4 -28.88 7.41 66.50
C ASP A 4 -27.39 7.79 66.58
N LYS A 5 -26.98 9.07 66.61
CA LYS A 5 -27.45 10.41 66.20
C LYS A 5 -26.41 11.41 66.78
N PRO A 6 -26.25 12.64 66.25
CA PRO A 6 -25.32 13.66 66.77
C PRO A 6 -26.01 14.69 67.67
N ARG A 7 -25.22 15.63 68.26
CA ARG A 7 -25.49 17.01 68.79
C ARG A 7 -25.01 17.21 70.26
N VAL A 8 -24.67 18.38 70.84
CA VAL A 8 -24.37 19.81 70.50
C VAL A 8 -23.95 20.49 71.85
N PHE A 9 -23.03 21.48 71.78
CA PHE A 9 -22.74 22.68 72.63
C PHE A 9 -23.18 22.83 74.11
N CYS A 10 -22.30 23.40 74.97
CA CYS A 10 -22.34 24.83 75.44
C CYS A 10 -21.31 25.18 76.58
N TYR A 11 -20.50 26.24 76.35
CA TYR A 11 -20.06 27.41 77.19
C TYR A 11 -19.65 27.28 78.69
N PRO A 12 -18.88 28.22 79.32
CA PRO A 12 -18.79 29.69 79.14
C PRO A 12 -17.34 30.25 78.98
N GLY A 13 -17.04 31.47 78.53
CA GLY A 13 -17.70 32.76 78.70
C GLY A 13 -16.91 33.61 79.71
N GLY A 14 -16.18 34.64 79.26
CA GLY A 14 -15.67 35.70 80.13
C GLY A 14 -14.53 36.55 79.54
N PRO A 15 -14.56 37.90 79.65
CA PRO A 15 -14.00 38.80 78.64
C PRO A 15 -12.80 39.64 79.13
N PHE A 16 -11.97 40.15 78.21
CA PHE A 16 -11.30 41.44 78.40
C PHE A 16 -11.16 42.19 77.07
N MET A 17 -11.91 43.29 76.99
CA MET A 17 -11.74 44.41 76.07
C MET A 17 -10.43 45.15 76.42
N ARG A 18 -9.66 45.59 75.41
CA ARG A 18 -9.43 47.03 75.12
C ARG A 18 -8.41 47.29 73.99
N HIS A 19 -8.91 48.01 72.99
CA HIS A 19 -8.32 49.19 72.31
C HIS A 19 -7.35 49.04 71.14
N LEU A 20 -7.76 49.74 70.06
CA LEU A 20 -6.97 50.35 68.97
C LEU A 20 -6.25 49.37 68.03
N LEU A 21 -6.42 49.40 66.71
CA LEU A 21 -6.33 50.57 65.82
C LEU A 21 -7.05 50.22 64.50
N PHE A 22 -7.86 51.13 63.96
CA PHE A 22 -8.31 51.09 62.57
C PHE A 22 -7.12 51.41 61.67
N LEU A 23 -6.77 50.50 60.75
CA LEU A 23 -6.00 50.82 59.56
C LEU A 23 -6.56 50.00 58.39
N THR A 24 -7.51 50.58 57.68
CA THR A 24 -7.90 50.17 56.32
C THR A 24 -6.75 50.51 55.38
N VAL A 25 -6.00 49.50 54.96
CA VAL A 25 -5.13 49.59 53.77
C VAL A 25 -5.77 48.72 52.70
N SER A 26 -6.61 49.35 51.88
CA SER A 26 -6.84 48.88 50.52
C SER A 26 -5.53 49.10 49.75
N ALA A 27 -4.78 48.03 49.53
CA ALA A 27 -3.68 48.01 48.56
C ALA A 27 -3.93 46.84 47.62
N THR A 28 -4.76 47.15 46.63
CA THR A 28 -4.60 46.76 45.23
C THR A 28 -3.79 45.49 45.00
N ALA A 29 -4.49 44.41 44.66
CA ALA A 29 -3.89 43.32 43.90
C ALA A 29 -3.30 43.92 42.61
N LEU A 30 -1.98 44.13 42.58
CA LEU A 30 -1.27 44.23 41.31
C LEU A 30 -1.24 42.81 40.73
N ALA A 31 -2.31 42.48 40.03
CA ALA A 31 -2.25 41.54 38.94
C ALA A 31 -1.30 42.16 37.90
N PHE A 32 -0.01 41.82 37.97
CA PHE A 32 0.84 41.85 36.78
C PHE A 32 0.42 40.64 35.92
N GLY A 33 -0.73 40.78 35.27
CA GLY A 33 -1.09 40.01 34.10
C GLY A 33 -0.55 40.72 32.85
N ALA A 34 -0.02 39.92 31.93
CA ALA A 34 0.69 40.26 30.69
C ALA A 34 2.17 40.70 30.88
N THR A 35 3.16 40.03 30.26
CA THR A 35 3.18 39.55 28.87
C THR A 35 3.80 38.14 28.72
N ALA A 36 3.00 37.14 28.35
CA ALA A 36 3.52 36.01 27.58
C ALA A 36 3.49 36.44 26.09
N GLN A 37 4.54 37.11 25.62
CA GLN A 37 4.72 37.41 24.20
C GLN A 37 6.07 36.86 23.75
N ALA A 38 6.04 35.70 23.09
CA ALA A 38 7.04 35.27 22.13
C ALA A 38 6.34 34.45 21.03
N ALA A 39 5.87 35.15 20.01
CA ALA A 39 4.99 34.64 18.96
C ALA A 39 5.75 34.27 17.66
N CYS A 40 6.94 33.69 17.77
CA CYS A 40 7.95 33.57 16.71
C CYS A 40 8.75 34.86 16.49
N VAL A 41 10.03 34.84 16.88
CA VAL A 41 10.97 35.95 16.71
C VAL A 41 11.85 35.66 15.50
N SER A 42 11.87 36.57 14.52
CA SER A 42 12.73 36.48 13.33
C SER A 42 14.04 37.25 13.54
N ALA A 43 15.15 36.54 13.37
CA ALA A 43 16.52 37.03 13.37
C ALA A 43 17.29 36.26 12.26
N PHE A 44 17.11 36.71 11.01
CA PHE A 44 17.57 36.02 9.81
C PHE A 44 18.98 35.42 9.95
N PRO A 45 19.18 34.14 9.56
CA PRO A 45 18.18 33.25 8.95
C PRO A 45 17.19 32.61 9.93
N ASN A 46 17.35 32.84 11.24
CA ASN A 46 16.65 32.07 12.26
C ASN A 46 15.28 32.65 12.61
N VAL A 47 14.30 31.79 12.79
CA VAL A 47 12.99 32.11 13.36
C VAL A 47 12.76 31.16 14.54
N THR A 48 12.49 31.69 15.73
CA THR A 48 12.27 30.85 16.92
C THR A 48 10.95 31.19 17.60
N CYS A 49 10.06 30.19 17.69
CA CYS A 49 8.81 30.26 18.43
C CYS A 49 8.99 29.57 19.79
N SER A 50 8.77 30.28 20.90
CA SER A 50 9.04 29.80 22.27
C SER A 50 7.85 29.95 23.23
N GLY A 51 6.70 30.39 22.73
CA GLY A 51 5.44 30.49 23.44
C GLY A 51 4.27 30.29 22.47
N THR A 52 3.11 30.83 22.80
CA THR A 52 1.92 30.78 21.93
C THR A 52 1.94 31.92 20.91
N THR A 53 1.90 31.58 19.63
CA THR A 53 1.67 32.45 18.48
C THR A 53 0.24 32.27 18.01
N THR A 54 -0.53 33.35 17.89
CA THR A 54 -1.88 33.32 17.31
C THR A 54 -1.89 34.05 15.96
N GLY A 55 -2.52 33.47 14.94
CA GLY A 55 -2.57 34.00 13.57
C GLY A 55 -1.47 33.48 12.65
N GLY A 56 -0.79 32.40 13.03
CA GLY A 56 0.27 31.77 12.25
C GLY A 56 1.53 32.64 12.08
N PHE A 57 2.40 32.22 11.16
CA PHE A 57 3.61 32.92 10.77
C PHE A 57 3.72 32.99 9.25
N THR A 58 4.09 34.14 8.69
CA THR A 58 4.26 34.31 7.25
C THR A 58 5.58 35.03 6.96
N ASP A 59 6.42 34.41 6.14
CA ASP A 59 7.66 35.02 5.65
C ASP A 59 8.07 34.35 4.32
N PRO A 60 8.10 35.09 3.19
CA PRO A 60 8.44 34.53 1.88
C PRO A 60 9.96 34.42 1.64
N THR A 61 10.79 34.77 2.61
CA THR A 61 12.25 34.83 2.44
C THR A 61 12.84 33.42 2.26
N SER A 62 13.77 33.26 1.31
CA SER A 62 14.54 32.02 1.15
C SER A 62 15.59 31.85 2.25
N GLY A 63 15.90 30.60 2.61
CA GLY A 63 16.98 30.27 3.55
C GLY A 63 16.59 30.39 5.03
N LEU A 64 15.30 30.45 5.36
CA LEU A 64 14.84 30.50 6.75
C LEU A 64 15.13 29.19 7.48
N ILE A 65 15.56 29.33 8.73
CA ILE A 65 15.74 28.23 9.69
C ILE A 65 14.75 28.47 10.83
N ILE A 66 13.65 27.72 10.81
CA ILE A 66 12.51 27.89 11.70
C ILE A 66 12.55 26.81 12.78
N THR A 67 12.37 27.19 14.04
CA THR A 67 12.25 26.27 15.16
C THR A 67 11.05 26.64 16.01
N VAL A 68 10.08 25.73 16.15
CA VAL A 68 9.06 25.81 17.19
C VAL A 68 9.48 24.92 18.36
N ALA A 69 9.77 25.57 19.50
CA ALA A 69 10.39 24.95 20.66
C ALA A 69 9.41 24.03 21.41
N PRO A 70 9.91 23.11 22.25
CA PRO A 70 9.05 22.32 23.13
C PRO A 70 8.12 23.18 23.98
N GLY A 71 6.82 22.86 23.97
CA GLY A 71 5.79 23.61 24.69
C GLY A 71 5.37 24.93 24.04
N ALA A 72 5.95 25.33 22.91
CA ALA A 72 5.45 26.42 22.09
C ALA A 72 4.28 25.95 21.21
N THR A 73 3.36 26.85 20.89
CA THR A 73 2.21 26.58 20.04
C THR A 73 2.12 27.65 18.96
N VAL A 74 1.99 27.25 17.69
CA VAL A 74 1.64 28.15 16.58
C VAL A 74 0.24 27.82 16.13
N GLU A 75 -0.70 28.72 16.43
CA GLU A 75 -2.12 28.57 16.14
C GLU A 75 -2.54 29.52 15.03
N ASN A 76 -3.29 29.03 14.04
CA ASN A 76 -4.01 29.86 13.08
C ASN A 76 -5.41 29.30 12.80
N PRO A 77 -6.45 29.76 13.51
CA PRO A 77 -7.82 29.25 13.33
C PRO A 77 -8.50 29.76 12.05
N GLY A 78 -7.84 30.62 11.27
CA GLY A 78 -8.38 31.20 10.03
C GLY A 78 -7.49 31.03 8.80
N GLY A 79 -6.48 30.17 8.88
CA GLY A 79 -5.52 29.94 7.79
C GLY A 79 -4.42 29.00 8.21
N ASP A 80 -3.25 29.17 7.62
CA ASP A 80 -2.14 28.23 7.75
C ASP A 80 -1.24 28.54 8.95
N GLY A 81 -0.70 27.51 9.59
CA GLY A 81 0.21 27.66 10.73
C GLY A 81 1.47 28.41 10.32
N PHE A 82 2.11 27.95 9.24
CA PHE A 82 3.22 28.63 8.58
C PHE A 82 2.91 28.85 7.10
N ARG A 83 3.16 30.05 6.59
CA ARG A 83 3.22 30.35 5.15
C ARG A 83 4.63 30.82 4.79
N VAL A 84 5.45 29.90 4.29
CA VAL A 84 6.90 30.07 4.06
C VAL A 84 7.29 29.64 2.66
N ARG A 85 7.08 30.54 1.70
CA ARG A 85 7.11 30.24 0.25
C ARG A 85 8.46 30.50 -0.43
N GLY A 86 9.51 30.77 0.33
CA GLY A 86 10.89 30.92 -0.16
C GLY A 86 11.56 29.59 -0.47
N ASP A 87 12.75 29.61 -1.08
CA ASP A 87 13.57 28.41 -1.31
C ASP A 87 14.44 28.07 -0.10
N THR A 88 14.89 26.81 -0.01
CA THR A 88 15.87 26.36 1.00
C THR A 88 15.42 26.59 2.46
N ILE A 89 14.16 26.29 2.76
CA ILE A 89 13.59 26.45 4.12
C ILE A 89 13.88 25.19 4.96
N SER A 90 14.29 25.38 6.21
CA SER A 90 14.42 24.31 7.19
C SER A 90 13.51 24.59 8.38
N LEU A 91 12.51 23.76 8.62
CA LEU A 91 11.59 23.88 9.76
C LEU A 91 11.75 22.69 10.71
N THR A 92 11.96 22.98 11.99
CA THR A 92 11.95 22.00 13.07
C THR A 92 10.77 22.28 13.99
N ASN A 93 9.82 21.35 14.08
CA ASN A 93 8.73 21.39 15.03
C ASN A 93 8.98 20.43 16.19
N ASN A 94 9.20 20.98 17.38
CA ASN A 94 9.25 20.24 18.64
C ASN A 94 8.09 20.61 19.58
N GLY A 95 7.18 21.48 19.13
CA GLY A 95 6.03 21.97 19.87
C GLY A 95 4.74 21.56 19.18
N THR A 96 3.79 22.49 19.12
CA THR A 96 2.48 22.27 18.51
C THR A 96 2.24 23.28 17.38
N ILE A 97 1.75 22.81 16.24
CA ILE A 97 1.22 23.63 15.15
C ILE A 97 -0.25 23.26 14.96
N GLU A 98 -1.15 24.22 15.09
CA GLU A 98 -2.60 24.04 14.93
C GLU A 98 -3.13 25.04 13.91
N ALA A 99 -3.75 24.56 12.84
CA ALA A 99 -4.21 25.40 11.74
C ALA A 99 -5.59 24.97 11.23
N SER A 100 -6.43 25.92 10.80
CA SER A 100 -7.65 25.57 10.05
C SER A 100 -7.36 25.30 8.57
N GLY A 101 -6.33 25.96 8.03
CA GLY A 101 -5.74 25.64 6.73
C GLY A 101 -4.64 24.59 6.88
N ASP A 102 -3.54 24.76 6.17
CA ASP A 102 -2.40 23.87 6.24
C ASP A 102 -1.58 24.11 7.51
N ALA A 103 -1.00 23.07 8.11
CA ALA A 103 -0.04 23.31 9.19
C ALA A 103 1.19 24.07 8.65
N ILE A 104 1.64 23.72 7.44
CA ILE A 104 2.71 24.40 6.73
C ILE A 104 2.35 24.51 5.24
N ASP A 105 2.18 25.74 4.75
CA ASP A 105 2.12 26.12 3.34
C ASP A 105 3.50 26.65 2.92
N SER A 106 4.19 25.88 2.08
CA SER A 106 5.43 26.27 1.39
C SER A 106 5.24 26.29 -0.13
N GLU A 107 4.03 26.59 -0.59
CA GLU A 107 3.67 26.69 -1.99
C GLU A 107 4.38 27.91 -2.64
N GLY A 108 5.56 27.67 -3.19
CA GLY A 108 6.41 28.69 -3.79
C GLY A 108 7.87 28.25 -3.86
N GLY A 109 8.70 29.04 -4.53
CA GLY A 109 10.05 28.59 -4.89
C GLY A 109 10.02 27.34 -5.79
N THR A 110 11.18 26.73 -6.01
CA THR A 110 11.28 25.51 -6.84
C THR A 110 12.05 24.39 -6.16
N THR A 111 12.83 24.68 -5.11
CA THR A 111 13.68 23.67 -4.48
C THR A 111 13.88 23.90 -2.98
N GLY A 112 14.19 22.82 -2.27
CA GLY A 112 14.76 22.85 -0.93
C GLY A 112 13.74 23.21 0.15
N PHE A 113 13.10 22.20 0.71
CA PHE A 113 12.36 22.30 1.97
C PHE A 113 12.75 21.12 2.86
N THR A 114 13.05 21.37 4.12
CA THR A 114 13.34 20.33 5.11
C THR A 114 12.43 20.49 6.30
N LEU A 115 11.70 19.44 6.66
CA LEU A 115 10.88 19.36 7.86
C LEU A 115 11.42 18.30 8.81
N VAL A 116 11.61 18.68 10.06
CA VAL A 116 11.79 17.73 11.17
C VAL A 116 10.65 17.94 12.16
N ASN A 117 9.73 16.98 12.22
CA ASN A 117 8.62 17.00 13.17
C ASN A 117 8.85 15.97 14.28
N THR A 118 9.09 16.46 15.50
CA THR A 118 9.08 15.65 16.74
C THR A 118 7.88 16.00 17.64
N GLY A 119 7.21 17.10 17.35
CA GLY A 119 6.02 17.57 18.05
C GLY A 119 4.72 17.15 17.37
N THR A 120 3.70 18.00 17.47
CA THR A 120 2.37 17.78 16.90
C THR A 120 2.07 18.82 15.83
N MET A 121 1.53 18.37 14.70
CA MET A 121 0.90 19.21 13.69
C MET A 121 -0.55 18.75 13.52
N THR A 122 -1.48 19.68 13.62
CA THR A 122 -2.91 19.45 13.39
C THR A 122 -3.45 20.52 12.44
N SER A 123 -4.03 20.11 11.32
CA SER A 123 -4.49 21.01 10.27
C SER A 123 -5.88 20.62 9.76
N GLY A 124 -6.71 21.60 9.41
CA GLY A 124 -7.94 21.37 8.65
C GLY A 124 -7.67 21.14 7.15
N GLY A 125 -6.56 21.68 6.63
CA GLY A 125 -6.00 21.36 5.32
C GLY A 125 -4.88 20.33 5.44
N ARG A 126 -3.78 20.57 4.72
CA ARG A 126 -2.64 19.66 4.62
C ARG A 126 -1.68 19.77 5.80
N GLY A 127 -1.01 18.68 6.16
CA GLY A 127 0.03 18.72 7.19
C GLY A 127 1.27 19.49 6.70
N LEU A 128 1.67 19.22 5.47
CA LEU A 128 2.66 20.00 4.71
C LEU A 128 2.19 20.10 3.26
N ASP A 129 2.00 21.32 2.77
CA ASP A 129 1.94 21.59 1.34
C ASP A 129 3.26 22.22 0.89
N ALA A 130 4.05 21.50 0.10
CA ALA A 130 5.27 22.00 -0.50
C ALA A 130 5.30 21.81 -2.01
N ARG A 131 4.16 21.57 -2.67
CA ARG A 131 4.14 21.52 -4.14
C ARG A 131 4.35 22.92 -4.73
N PRO A 132 5.09 23.08 -5.85
CA PRO A 132 5.71 22.04 -6.69
C PRO A 132 7.19 21.76 -6.34
N LYS A 133 7.67 22.06 -5.12
CA LYS A 133 9.10 21.97 -4.79
C LYS A 133 9.63 20.55 -5.00
N ALA A 134 10.78 20.47 -5.64
CA ALA A 134 11.54 19.23 -5.76
C ALA A 134 12.51 19.05 -4.58
N ASN A 135 12.87 17.79 -4.31
CA ASN A 135 13.84 17.39 -3.29
C ASN A 135 13.47 17.86 -1.87
N VAL A 136 12.18 17.74 -1.52
CA VAL A 136 11.70 18.01 -0.17
C VAL A 136 12.11 16.85 0.74
N ALA A 137 12.66 17.15 1.91
CA ALA A 137 13.02 16.15 2.92
C ALA A 137 12.14 16.29 4.16
N VAL A 138 11.45 15.23 4.55
CA VAL A 138 10.60 15.21 5.76
C VAL A 138 11.04 14.08 6.68
N THR A 139 11.27 14.40 7.95
CA THR A 139 11.46 13.42 9.02
C THR A 139 10.36 13.63 10.05
N ASN A 140 9.42 12.69 10.13
CA ASN A 140 8.38 12.68 11.15
C ASN A 140 8.69 11.62 12.21
N SER A 141 8.78 12.05 13.46
CA SER A 141 8.86 11.21 14.66
C SER A 141 7.80 11.58 15.70
N GLY A 142 7.05 12.66 15.43
CA GLY A 142 5.90 13.10 16.21
C GLY A 142 4.58 12.73 15.53
N THR A 143 3.63 13.65 15.54
CA THR A 143 2.30 13.45 14.95
C THR A 143 2.01 14.48 13.86
N ILE A 144 1.45 14.00 12.75
CA ILE A 144 0.81 14.81 11.70
C ILE A 144 -0.64 14.32 11.59
N ALA A 145 -1.58 15.19 11.91
CA ALA A 145 -3.01 14.94 11.72
C ALA A 145 -3.58 16.02 10.80
N ALA A 146 -4.02 15.65 9.61
CA ALA A 146 -4.44 16.62 8.60
C ALA A 146 -5.83 16.31 8.07
N GLY A 147 -6.58 17.37 7.73
CA GLY A 147 -7.92 17.26 7.17
C GLY A 147 -7.91 16.98 5.68
N ASN A 148 -6.83 17.30 4.96
CA ASN A 148 -6.61 16.84 3.58
C ASN A 148 -5.31 16.01 3.53
N ASP A 149 -4.40 16.20 2.58
CA ASP A 149 -3.18 15.39 2.51
C ASP A 149 -2.23 15.57 3.70
N GLY A 150 -1.60 14.49 4.16
CA GLY A 150 -0.66 14.54 5.28
C GLY A 150 0.62 15.29 4.91
N ILE A 151 1.29 14.81 3.86
CA ILE A 151 2.48 15.43 3.27
C ILE A 151 2.29 15.48 1.77
N ASP A 152 2.32 16.67 1.18
CA ASP A 152 2.21 16.88 -0.26
C ASP A 152 3.44 17.61 -0.83
N THR A 153 4.17 16.98 -1.77
CA THR A 153 5.38 17.54 -2.36
C THR A 153 5.60 17.15 -3.83
N GLY A 154 6.63 17.72 -4.48
CA GLY A 154 7.00 17.41 -5.86
C GLY A 154 7.95 16.21 -6.00
N ASN A 155 8.73 16.20 -7.10
CA ASN A 155 9.65 15.12 -7.44
C ASN A 155 10.86 15.02 -6.50
N GLY A 156 11.43 13.82 -6.38
CA GLY A 156 12.68 13.57 -5.65
C GLY A 156 12.55 13.73 -4.14
N ALA A 157 11.34 13.65 -3.60
CA ALA A 157 11.11 13.81 -2.17
C ALA A 157 11.75 12.66 -1.37
N THR A 158 12.18 12.94 -0.14
CA THR A 158 12.64 11.94 0.82
C THR A 158 11.83 12.06 2.09
N ILE A 159 10.93 11.10 2.31
CA ILE A 159 10.02 11.08 3.46
C ILE A 159 10.41 9.94 4.38
N THR A 160 10.68 10.24 5.66
CA THR A 160 10.93 9.25 6.71
C THR A 160 9.89 9.42 7.81
N ASN A 161 9.00 8.44 7.94
CA ASN A 161 8.01 8.39 9.02
C ASN A 161 8.40 7.31 10.05
N SER A 162 8.60 7.75 11.28
CA SER A 162 8.78 6.92 12.49
C SER A 162 7.75 7.24 13.58
N GLY A 163 6.96 8.30 13.37
CA GLY A 163 5.86 8.70 14.22
C GLY A 163 4.51 8.30 13.63
N THR A 164 3.53 9.19 13.73
CA THR A 164 2.17 8.97 13.22
C THR A 164 1.81 10.00 12.17
N ILE A 165 1.22 9.53 11.06
CA ILE A 165 0.50 10.35 10.08
C ILE A 165 -0.92 9.79 10.01
N THR A 166 -1.93 10.66 10.16
CA THR A 166 -3.33 10.27 10.11
C THR A 166 -4.17 11.33 9.39
N MET A 167 -5.16 10.87 8.64
CA MET A 167 -6.13 11.75 7.99
C MET A 167 -7.40 11.87 8.81
N THR A 168 -7.97 13.08 8.82
CA THR A 168 -9.17 13.41 9.58
C THR A 168 -10.37 13.70 8.68
N SER A 169 -10.26 13.45 7.38
CA SER A 169 -11.37 13.51 6.43
C SER A 169 -11.19 12.48 5.31
N ALA A 170 -12.23 12.34 4.48
CA ALA A 170 -12.26 11.43 3.33
C ALA A 170 -11.51 12.02 2.12
N ASP A 171 -11.34 11.24 1.05
CA ASP A 171 -10.78 11.70 -0.23
C ASP A 171 -9.39 12.36 -0.08
N SER A 172 -8.48 11.73 0.68
CA SER A 172 -7.19 12.32 1.05
C SER A 172 -6.03 11.32 0.97
N LYS A 173 -4.79 11.84 0.89
CA LYS A 173 -3.58 11.03 0.83
C LYS A 173 -2.70 11.26 2.04
N ALA A 174 -2.24 10.21 2.71
CA ALA A 174 -1.33 10.44 3.83
C ALA A 174 0.04 10.96 3.39
N ILE A 175 0.57 10.45 2.28
CA ILE A 175 1.77 10.96 1.60
C ILE A 175 1.52 11.01 0.10
N ASP A 176 1.74 12.17 -0.50
CA ASP A 176 1.62 12.40 -1.94
C ASP A 176 2.91 13.05 -2.47
N VAL A 177 3.64 12.34 -3.33
CA VAL A 177 4.95 12.78 -3.82
C VAL A 177 5.16 12.48 -5.31
N GLY A 178 5.99 13.28 -5.97
CA GLY A 178 6.28 13.10 -7.39
C GLY A 178 7.27 11.97 -7.70
N ASN A 179 7.75 11.94 -8.94
CA ASN A 179 8.67 10.94 -9.48
C ASN A 179 10.01 10.90 -8.72
N GLY A 180 10.65 9.74 -8.70
CA GLY A 180 12.00 9.56 -8.15
C GLY A 180 12.08 9.78 -6.65
N SER A 181 10.97 9.62 -5.94
CA SER A 181 10.88 9.86 -4.51
C SER A 181 11.23 8.62 -3.70
N THR A 182 11.63 8.83 -2.44
CA THR A 182 11.90 7.76 -1.48
C THR A 182 11.02 7.95 -0.25
N VAL A 183 10.20 6.95 0.08
CA VAL A 183 9.37 6.96 1.28
C VAL A 183 9.76 5.78 2.16
N THR A 184 10.11 6.06 3.41
CA THR A 184 10.43 5.06 4.43
C THR A 184 9.46 5.18 5.59
N ASN A 185 8.65 4.15 5.82
CA ASN A 185 7.74 4.06 6.95
C ASN A 185 8.20 2.98 7.94
N SER A 186 8.42 3.41 9.17
CA SER A 186 8.71 2.56 10.35
C SER A 186 7.75 2.84 11.51
N GLY A 187 6.94 3.89 11.39
CA GLY A 187 5.88 4.25 12.33
C GLY A 187 4.51 3.81 11.83
N THR A 188 3.53 4.69 11.99
CA THR A 188 2.14 4.45 11.62
C THR A 188 1.67 5.49 10.60
N ILE A 189 1.09 5.00 9.51
CA ILE A 189 0.22 5.73 8.60
C ILE A 189 -1.14 5.05 8.72
N GLU A 190 -2.12 5.73 9.29
CA GLU A 190 -3.44 5.12 9.54
C GLU A 190 -4.60 6.10 9.40
N SER A 191 -5.62 5.69 8.66
CA SER A 191 -6.89 6.41 8.53
C SER A 191 -8.06 5.43 8.39
N GLY A 192 -9.20 5.78 8.99
CA GLY A 192 -10.45 5.04 8.88
C GLY A 192 -11.57 5.84 8.19
N PHE A 193 -11.23 6.99 7.60
CA PHE A 193 -12.16 7.76 6.76
C PHE A 193 -12.20 7.16 5.37
N ALA A 194 -13.34 7.26 4.67
CA ALA A 194 -13.53 6.70 3.34
C ALA A 194 -12.55 7.29 2.32
N ASP A 195 -12.22 6.50 1.30
CA ASP A 195 -11.47 6.94 0.11
C ASP A 195 -10.14 7.65 0.49
N VAL A 196 -9.45 7.13 1.51
CA VAL A 196 -8.12 7.58 1.91
C VAL A 196 -7.06 6.63 1.39
N GLU A 197 -6.07 7.18 0.69
CA GLU A 197 -4.89 6.47 0.21
C GLU A 197 -3.72 6.63 1.19
N GLY A 198 -2.85 5.62 1.26
CA GLY A 198 -1.71 5.62 2.17
C GLY A 198 -0.54 6.42 1.60
N ILE A 199 0.05 5.92 0.51
CA ILE A 199 1.18 6.57 -0.15
C ILE A 199 0.94 6.55 -1.66
N GLU A 200 0.82 7.73 -2.26
CA GLU A 200 0.90 7.92 -3.71
C GLU A 200 2.30 8.42 -4.09
N THR A 201 2.89 7.80 -5.11
CA THR A 201 4.17 8.26 -5.67
C THR A 201 4.18 8.21 -7.18
N GLY A 202 4.82 9.19 -7.81
CA GLY A 202 5.15 9.09 -9.24
C GLY A 202 6.19 8.01 -9.55
N ASN A 203 6.52 7.88 -10.84
CA ASN A 203 7.39 6.84 -11.40
C ASN A 203 8.82 6.84 -10.79
N ASN A 204 9.49 5.69 -10.86
CA ASN A 204 10.86 5.46 -10.42
C ASN A 204 11.07 5.75 -8.92
N SER A 205 10.04 5.57 -8.11
CA SER A 205 10.09 5.81 -6.67
C SER A 205 10.42 4.52 -5.90
N THR A 206 10.87 4.69 -4.66
CA THR A 206 11.17 3.59 -3.74
C THR A 206 10.37 3.75 -2.46
N ILE A 207 9.68 2.69 -2.06
CA ILE A 207 8.87 2.64 -0.85
C ILE A 207 9.41 1.51 0.04
N THR A 208 9.75 1.82 1.28
CA THR A 208 10.16 0.84 2.29
C THR A 208 9.23 0.91 3.49
N ASN A 209 8.52 -0.17 3.77
CA ASN A 209 7.64 -0.29 4.90
C ASN A 209 8.14 -1.35 5.88
N SER A 210 8.31 -0.94 7.13
CA SER A 210 8.58 -1.81 8.29
C SER A 210 7.60 -1.56 9.45
N GLY A 211 6.75 -0.54 9.29
CA GLY A 211 5.71 -0.17 10.24
C GLY A 211 4.33 -0.59 9.77
N ILE A 212 3.35 0.30 9.96
CA ILE A 212 1.96 0.10 9.56
C ILE A 212 1.58 1.16 8.54
N ILE A 213 1.00 0.71 7.42
CA ILE A 213 0.23 1.52 6.48
C ILE A 213 -1.15 0.86 6.41
N ARG A 214 -2.16 1.52 6.95
CA ARG A 214 -3.54 1.00 6.98
C ARG A 214 -4.53 2.11 6.66
N VAL A 215 -5.18 2.01 5.51
CA VAL A 215 -6.15 3.01 5.05
C VAL A 215 -7.38 2.32 4.48
N THR A 216 -8.31 3.06 3.89
CA THR A 216 -9.57 2.49 3.39
C THR A 216 -9.58 2.28 1.89
N ASP A 217 -8.85 3.10 1.14
CA ASP A 217 -8.62 2.90 -0.29
C ASP A 217 -7.26 2.22 -0.48
N ASP A 218 -6.52 2.56 -1.54
CA ASP A 218 -5.23 1.93 -1.80
C ASP A 218 -4.21 2.26 -0.72
N ALA A 219 -3.63 1.23 -0.13
CA ALA A 219 -2.58 1.44 0.85
C ALA A 219 -1.31 2.00 0.20
N LEU A 220 -0.99 1.56 -1.02
CA LEU A 220 0.00 2.18 -1.89
C LEU A 220 -0.62 2.34 -3.29
N ASN A 221 -0.51 3.52 -3.89
CA ASN A 221 -0.87 3.78 -5.29
C ASN A 221 0.31 4.43 -6.05
N PRO A 222 1.41 3.70 -6.35
CA PRO A 222 2.55 4.28 -7.08
C PRO A 222 2.53 3.95 -8.58
N GLY A 223 3.11 4.82 -9.42
CA GLY A 223 3.13 4.64 -10.89
C GLY A 223 4.13 3.58 -11.42
N GLU A 224 4.91 3.93 -12.45
CA GLU A 224 5.81 2.97 -13.12
C GLU A 224 7.19 2.79 -12.46
N ARG A 225 7.79 1.61 -12.64
CA ARG A 225 9.17 1.25 -12.23
C ARG A 225 9.41 1.47 -10.73
N ILE A 226 8.46 1.07 -9.92
CA ILE A 226 8.51 1.27 -8.47
C ILE A 226 9.30 0.14 -7.82
N THR A 227 9.98 0.44 -6.73
CA THR A 227 10.58 -0.58 -5.85
C THR A 227 9.87 -0.51 -4.50
N VAL A 228 9.18 -1.59 -4.13
CA VAL A 228 8.54 -1.73 -2.81
C VAL A 228 9.26 -2.81 -2.02
N THR A 229 9.62 -2.50 -0.77
CA THR A 229 10.09 -3.50 0.20
C THR A 229 9.21 -3.44 1.44
N ASN A 230 8.51 -4.53 1.74
CA ASN A 230 7.62 -4.63 2.88
C ASN A 230 8.10 -5.69 3.87
N SER A 231 8.24 -5.29 5.12
CA SER A 231 8.48 -6.16 6.28
C SER A 231 7.47 -5.90 7.41
N GLY A 232 6.58 -4.92 7.22
CA GLY A 232 5.51 -4.55 8.14
C GLY A 232 4.14 -4.89 7.57
N ILE A 233 3.16 -4.01 7.80
CA ILE A 233 1.78 -4.16 7.28
C ILE A 233 1.51 -3.07 6.25
N ILE A 234 1.02 -3.49 5.10
CA ILE A 234 0.37 -2.68 4.07
C ILE A 234 -1.06 -3.24 3.95
N GLU A 235 -2.07 -2.43 4.25
CA GLU A 235 -3.45 -2.91 4.34
C GLU A 235 -4.48 -1.88 3.87
N ALA A 236 -5.24 -2.24 2.84
CA ALA A 236 -6.49 -1.58 2.48
C ALA A 236 -7.67 -2.25 3.21
N THR A 237 -8.37 -1.47 4.03
CA THR A 237 -9.48 -1.97 4.86
C THR A 237 -10.86 -1.75 4.25
N GLY A 238 -10.95 -0.87 3.26
CA GLY A 238 -12.16 -0.58 2.50
C GLY A 238 -12.12 -1.26 1.13
N THR A 239 -12.29 -0.48 0.06
CA THR A 239 -12.48 -0.98 -1.31
C THR A 239 -11.23 -1.00 -2.17
N GLY A 240 -10.16 -0.33 -1.76
CA GLY A 240 -8.92 -0.30 -2.53
C GLY A 240 -8.04 -1.53 -2.32
N ASP A 241 -6.89 -1.48 -2.96
CA ASP A 241 -5.91 -2.56 -3.01
C ASP A 241 -4.83 -2.42 -1.95
N GLY A 242 -4.23 -3.55 -1.58
CA GLY A 242 -3.03 -3.50 -0.75
C GLY A 242 -1.95 -2.67 -1.45
N ILE A 243 -1.74 -2.91 -2.74
CA ILE A 243 -0.88 -2.13 -3.62
C ILE A 243 -1.54 -2.09 -5.00
N ASP A 244 -1.86 -0.90 -5.49
CA ASP A 244 -2.25 -0.63 -6.88
C ASP A 244 -1.05 0.00 -7.60
N ILE A 245 -0.53 -0.61 -8.67
CA ILE A 245 0.77 -0.22 -9.26
C ILE A 245 0.84 -0.47 -10.77
N ASP A 246 1.37 0.48 -11.56
CA ASP A 246 1.57 0.23 -13.00
C ASP A 246 2.63 -0.86 -13.26
N SER A 247 3.81 -0.72 -12.64
CA SER A 247 4.92 -1.65 -12.84
C SER A 247 6.02 -1.52 -11.80
N GLY A 248 6.76 -2.61 -11.58
CA GLY A 248 7.92 -2.55 -10.69
C GLY A 248 8.29 -3.87 -10.05
N THR A 249 9.03 -3.75 -8.95
CA THR A 249 9.42 -4.89 -8.11
C THR A 249 8.85 -4.71 -6.71
N ILE A 250 8.11 -5.72 -6.25
CA ILE A 250 7.60 -5.82 -4.89
C ILE A 250 8.33 -6.96 -4.18
N THR A 251 9.02 -6.63 -3.09
CA THR A 251 9.60 -7.63 -2.18
C THR A 251 8.82 -7.62 -0.87
N ASN A 252 8.08 -8.70 -0.61
CA ASN A 252 7.37 -8.89 0.64
C ASN A 252 8.15 -9.88 1.51
N GLU A 253 8.85 -9.37 2.51
CA GLU A 253 9.71 -10.14 3.39
C GLU A 253 8.91 -11.10 4.28
N ALA A 254 9.59 -12.02 4.97
CA ALA A 254 8.94 -13.08 5.76
C ALA A 254 7.94 -12.60 6.83
N THR A 255 8.13 -11.38 7.37
CA THR A 255 7.20 -10.77 8.32
C THR A 255 6.18 -9.82 7.67
N GLY A 256 6.38 -9.52 6.39
CA GLY A 256 5.57 -8.62 5.61
C GLY A 256 4.16 -9.16 5.36
N GLN A 257 3.19 -8.28 5.48
CA GLN A 257 1.80 -8.52 5.12
C GLN A 257 1.35 -7.45 4.14
N ILE A 258 0.80 -7.89 3.01
CA ILE A 258 0.13 -7.06 2.01
C ILE A 258 -1.31 -7.57 1.94
N LEU A 259 -2.26 -6.72 2.31
CA LEU A 259 -3.64 -7.11 2.58
C LEU A 259 -4.63 -6.16 1.89
N SER A 260 -5.68 -6.72 1.29
CA SER A 260 -6.92 -6.00 1.01
C SER A 260 -8.11 -6.76 1.58
N ALA A 261 -9.07 -6.02 2.15
CA ALA A 261 -10.28 -6.59 2.71
C ALA A 261 -11.29 -7.01 1.63
N ASN A 262 -11.41 -6.23 0.56
CA ASN A 262 -12.47 -6.40 -0.44
C ASN A 262 -12.00 -6.39 -1.90
N SER A 263 -10.74 -6.03 -2.17
CA SER A 263 -10.14 -5.98 -3.51
C SER A 263 -8.88 -6.85 -3.56
N SER A 264 -7.92 -6.52 -4.41
CA SER A 264 -6.70 -7.27 -4.66
C SER A 264 -5.63 -6.99 -3.61
N GLY A 265 -4.87 -8.04 -3.28
CA GLY A 265 -3.68 -7.86 -2.43
C GLY A 265 -2.67 -6.97 -3.15
N ILE A 266 -2.43 -7.27 -4.42
CA ILE A 266 -1.64 -6.47 -5.35
C ILE A 266 -2.42 -6.41 -6.67
N ASP A 267 -2.61 -5.23 -7.23
CA ASP A 267 -3.13 -5.01 -8.58
C ASP A 267 -2.04 -4.39 -9.46
N TYR A 268 -1.94 -4.85 -10.70
CA TYR A 268 -1.02 -4.32 -11.70
C TYR A 268 -1.79 -3.71 -12.86
N ASP A 269 -1.70 -2.39 -12.95
CA ASP A 269 -2.22 -1.61 -14.06
C ASP A 269 -1.45 -1.83 -15.36
N ALA A 270 -2.02 -1.37 -16.47
CA ALA A 270 -1.38 -1.48 -17.78
C ALA A 270 -0.03 -0.75 -17.85
N SER A 271 0.99 -1.45 -18.33
CA SER A 271 2.33 -0.88 -18.47
C SER A 271 3.02 -1.28 -19.76
N VAL A 272 4.07 -0.52 -20.09
CA VAL A 272 5.03 -0.82 -21.17
C VAL A 272 6.38 -1.30 -20.62
N VAL A 273 6.51 -1.44 -19.30
CA VAL A 273 7.70 -1.97 -18.64
C VAL A 273 7.71 -3.48 -18.79
N ALA A 274 8.65 -4.00 -19.58
CA ALA A 274 8.62 -5.38 -20.08
C ALA A 274 8.37 -6.50 -19.05
N ILE A 275 8.81 -6.31 -17.79
CA ILE A 275 8.59 -7.29 -16.72
C ILE A 275 8.34 -6.58 -15.39
N SER A 276 7.30 -6.99 -14.68
CA SER A 276 7.08 -6.71 -13.25
C SER A 276 7.40 -7.95 -12.41
N THR A 277 7.79 -7.77 -11.14
CA THR A 277 8.22 -8.88 -10.28
C THR A 277 7.65 -8.77 -8.88
N ILE A 278 7.09 -9.86 -8.38
CA ILE A 278 6.74 -10.05 -6.98
C ILE A 278 7.68 -11.12 -6.41
N ASP A 279 8.42 -10.78 -5.36
CA ASP A 279 9.21 -11.74 -4.56
C ASP A 279 8.62 -11.81 -3.15
N ASN A 280 7.82 -12.84 -2.90
CA ASN A 280 7.06 -13.00 -1.67
C ASN A 280 7.67 -14.09 -0.78
N SER A 281 8.05 -13.71 0.44
CA SER A 281 8.33 -14.61 1.56
C SER A 281 7.33 -14.47 2.70
N GLY A 282 6.47 -13.44 2.67
CA GLY A 282 5.45 -13.14 3.67
C GLY A 282 4.05 -13.54 3.24
N LEU A 283 3.05 -12.76 3.68
CA LEU A 283 1.65 -12.95 3.31
C LEU A 283 1.20 -11.88 2.30
N ILE A 284 0.62 -12.33 1.18
CA ILE A 284 -0.18 -11.51 0.26
C ILE A 284 -1.60 -12.07 0.28
N ARG A 285 -2.59 -11.22 0.55
CA ARG A 285 -3.99 -11.66 0.61
C ARG A 285 -4.97 -10.55 0.23
N GLY A 286 -5.85 -10.84 -0.73
CA GLY A 286 -7.02 -10.03 -1.05
C GLY A 286 -8.18 -10.93 -1.47
N ALA A 287 -9.30 -10.34 -1.90
CA ALA A 287 -10.35 -11.03 -2.63
C ALA A 287 -9.75 -11.77 -3.83
N VAL A 288 -8.88 -11.09 -4.58
CA VAL A 288 -7.85 -11.70 -5.43
C VAL A 288 -6.49 -11.51 -4.76
N GLY A 289 -5.61 -12.53 -4.83
CA GLY A 289 -4.28 -12.41 -4.23
C GLY A 289 -3.39 -11.41 -4.99
N VAL A 290 -3.21 -11.66 -6.28
CA VAL A 290 -2.56 -10.78 -7.25
C VAL A 290 -3.44 -10.71 -8.49
N GLU A 291 -3.73 -9.51 -8.94
CA GLU A 291 -4.46 -9.20 -10.16
C GLU A 291 -3.58 -8.40 -11.11
N VAL A 292 -3.87 -8.53 -12.40
CA VAL A 292 -3.24 -7.78 -13.49
C VAL A 292 -4.34 -7.39 -14.46
N GLU A 293 -4.34 -6.13 -14.89
CA GLU A 293 -5.39 -5.57 -15.73
C GLU A 293 -5.56 -6.36 -17.05
N LEU A 294 -6.79 -6.84 -17.29
CA LEU A 294 -7.16 -7.67 -18.45
C LEU A 294 -7.65 -6.87 -19.65
N GLY A 295 -7.79 -5.55 -19.51
CA GLY A 295 -8.29 -4.64 -20.53
C GLY A 295 -9.81 -4.68 -20.68
N LEU A 296 -10.54 -4.94 -19.60
CA LEU A 296 -12.00 -5.05 -19.63
C LEU A 296 -12.65 -3.68 -19.49
N GLY A 297 -12.81 -2.96 -20.60
CA GLY A 297 -13.62 -1.74 -20.65
C GLY A 297 -12.88 -0.56 -21.24
N VAL A 298 -12.57 0.43 -20.40
CA VAL A 298 -11.87 1.66 -20.82
C VAL A 298 -10.36 1.56 -20.65
N ASP A 299 -9.90 0.76 -19.71
CA ASP A 299 -8.49 0.56 -19.42
C ASP A 299 -7.91 -0.50 -20.37
N PRO A 300 -6.70 -0.28 -20.91
CA PRO A 300 -6.04 -1.24 -21.79
C PRO A 300 -5.55 -2.44 -20.98
N ALA A 301 -5.43 -3.61 -21.61
CA ALA A 301 -4.82 -4.76 -20.94
C ALA A 301 -3.34 -4.48 -20.65
N ASN A 302 -2.86 -4.98 -19.51
CA ASN A 302 -1.44 -5.19 -19.32
C ASN A 302 -1.00 -6.35 -20.23
N THR A 303 0.06 -6.13 -21.00
CA THR A 303 0.59 -7.11 -21.99
C THR A 303 2.08 -7.40 -21.76
N VAL A 304 2.60 -6.98 -20.60
CA VAL A 304 3.96 -7.24 -20.17
C VAL A 304 3.96 -8.39 -19.16
N GLY A 305 5.06 -9.14 -19.07
CA GLY A 305 5.08 -10.33 -18.21
C GLY A 305 5.18 -10.01 -16.72
N GLN A 306 4.53 -10.82 -15.90
CA GLN A 306 4.60 -10.80 -14.45
C GLN A 306 5.37 -12.03 -13.95
N HIS A 307 6.40 -11.76 -13.14
CA HIS A 307 7.17 -12.78 -12.46
C HIS A 307 6.75 -12.86 -11.00
N VAL A 308 5.93 -13.84 -10.65
CA VAL A 308 5.49 -14.12 -9.28
C VAL A 308 6.37 -15.21 -8.67
N ILE A 309 7.26 -14.82 -7.77
CA ILE A 309 8.15 -15.71 -7.03
C ILE A 309 7.63 -15.84 -5.61
N ASN A 310 7.12 -17.02 -5.25
CA ASN A 310 6.68 -17.34 -3.90
C ASN A 310 7.71 -18.22 -3.20
N ARG A 311 8.46 -17.63 -2.28
CA ARG A 311 9.56 -18.23 -1.54
C ARG A 311 9.05 -19.12 -0.40
N SER A 312 9.99 -19.82 0.23
CA SER A 312 9.71 -20.63 1.42
C SER A 312 9.05 -19.81 2.53
N GLY A 313 7.94 -20.30 3.08
CA GLY A 313 7.13 -19.59 4.07
C GLY A 313 6.17 -18.55 3.48
N GLY A 314 6.34 -18.17 2.21
CA GLY A 314 5.47 -17.24 1.51
C GLY A 314 4.08 -17.84 1.26
N THR A 315 3.05 -17.04 1.50
CA THR A 315 1.65 -17.37 1.21
C THR A 315 1.04 -16.30 0.32
N ILE A 316 0.42 -16.71 -0.78
CA ILE A 316 -0.46 -15.87 -1.59
C ILE A 316 -1.86 -16.48 -1.56
N GLN A 317 -2.86 -15.70 -1.16
CA GLN A 317 -4.23 -16.19 -0.96
C GLN A 317 -5.28 -15.25 -1.57
N GLY A 318 -6.16 -15.83 -2.38
CA GLY A 318 -7.40 -15.21 -2.83
C GLY A 318 -8.59 -15.62 -1.96
N THR A 319 -9.07 -14.74 -1.08
CA THR A 319 -10.22 -15.04 -0.22
C THR A 319 -11.54 -15.08 -0.99
N GLY A 320 -11.60 -14.43 -2.16
CA GLY A 320 -12.69 -14.54 -3.13
C GLY A 320 -12.65 -15.81 -3.99
N GLY A 321 -11.58 -16.61 -3.86
CA GLY A 321 -11.40 -17.87 -4.56
C GLY A 321 -10.30 -17.86 -5.61
N THR A 322 -9.78 -16.69 -6.01
CA THR A 322 -8.74 -16.54 -7.04
C THR A 322 -7.45 -16.00 -6.44
N ALA A 323 -6.37 -16.79 -6.49
CA ALA A 323 -5.07 -16.37 -5.97
C ALA A 323 -4.33 -15.46 -6.95
N LEU A 324 -4.31 -15.81 -8.23
CA LEU A 324 -3.57 -15.09 -9.27
C LEU A 324 -4.41 -14.99 -10.55
N VAL A 325 -4.38 -13.83 -11.18
CA VAL A 325 -4.79 -13.56 -12.56
C VAL A 325 -3.71 -12.67 -13.17
N LEU A 326 -2.91 -13.17 -14.13
CA LEU A 326 -1.70 -12.47 -14.59
C LEU A 326 -1.81 -11.76 -15.95
N GLY A 327 -2.82 -12.08 -16.76
CA GLY A 327 -3.21 -11.25 -17.89
C GLY A 327 -2.58 -11.69 -19.21
N ALA A 328 -1.96 -10.79 -19.95
CA ALA A 328 -1.25 -11.14 -21.17
C ALA A 328 0.24 -10.83 -21.02
N GLY A 329 1.08 -11.45 -21.82
CA GLY A 329 2.52 -11.38 -21.69
C GLY A 329 3.08 -12.70 -21.16
N MET A 330 4.39 -12.90 -21.33
CA MET A 330 5.01 -14.16 -20.88
C MET A 330 5.19 -14.15 -19.37
N ASP A 331 4.28 -14.82 -18.67
CA ASP A 331 4.22 -14.84 -17.23
C ASP A 331 5.00 -16.00 -16.61
N MET A 332 5.39 -15.81 -15.36
CA MET A 332 6.09 -16.83 -14.62
C MET A 332 5.64 -16.87 -13.17
N VAL A 333 5.14 -18.03 -12.74
CA VAL A 333 4.83 -18.34 -11.35
C VAL A 333 5.83 -19.38 -10.84
N HIS A 334 6.72 -18.97 -9.92
CA HIS A 334 7.72 -19.84 -9.32
C HIS A 334 7.46 -20.08 -7.84
N LEU A 335 7.06 -21.30 -7.52
CA LEU A 335 6.71 -21.78 -6.19
C LEU A 335 7.89 -22.57 -5.59
N PHE A 336 8.50 -22.04 -4.54
CA PHE A 336 9.57 -22.72 -3.81
C PHE A 336 9.03 -23.64 -2.71
N GLU A 337 9.87 -24.58 -2.28
CA GLU A 337 9.61 -25.44 -1.13
C GLU A 337 9.15 -24.64 0.10
N GLY A 338 8.05 -25.07 0.71
CA GLY A 338 7.44 -24.44 1.87
C GLY A 338 6.56 -23.23 1.57
N SER A 339 6.39 -22.85 0.29
CA SER A 339 5.43 -21.83 -0.12
C SER A 339 3.98 -22.37 -0.14
N SER A 340 3.03 -21.45 -0.19
CA SER A 340 1.59 -21.73 -0.32
C SER A 340 0.92 -20.79 -1.32
N LEU A 341 0.10 -21.36 -2.19
CA LEU A 341 -0.82 -20.64 -3.08
C LEU A 341 -2.24 -21.18 -2.88
N ILE A 342 -3.17 -20.31 -2.51
CA ILE A 342 -4.54 -20.67 -2.10
C ILE A 342 -5.55 -19.89 -2.93
N GLY A 343 -6.13 -20.56 -3.93
CA GLY A 343 -7.08 -19.98 -4.88
C GLY A 343 -6.77 -20.41 -6.31
N LEU A 344 -7.69 -20.14 -7.24
CA LEU A 344 -7.50 -20.31 -8.69
C LEU A 344 -6.25 -19.54 -9.14
N THR A 345 -5.51 -20.10 -10.09
CA THR A 345 -4.42 -19.43 -10.77
C THR A 345 -4.70 -19.46 -12.26
N ASP A 346 -4.83 -18.28 -12.86
CA ASP A 346 -4.96 -18.07 -14.31
C ASP A 346 -3.72 -17.29 -14.76
N LEU A 347 -2.91 -17.90 -15.63
CA LEU A 347 -1.69 -17.28 -16.14
C LEU A 347 -2.08 -16.28 -17.25
N GLY A 348 -2.69 -16.77 -18.32
CA GLY A 348 -3.49 -15.93 -19.22
C GLY A 348 -3.05 -16.08 -20.66
N ASP A 349 -2.97 -15.00 -21.43
CA ASP A 349 -2.56 -15.09 -22.84
C ASP A 349 -1.02 -15.11 -22.95
N ASP A 350 -0.51 -15.75 -24.02
CA ASP A 350 0.93 -15.94 -24.34
C ASP A 350 1.56 -17.19 -23.69
N ASP A 351 2.86 -17.41 -23.90
CA ASP A 351 3.54 -18.65 -23.48
C ASP A 351 4.05 -18.53 -22.04
N ASP A 352 3.35 -19.18 -21.10
CA ASP A 352 3.59 -19.01 -19.66
C ASP A 352 4.38 -20.15 -19.00
N LEU A 353 4.93 -19.86 -17.81
CA LEU A 353 5.68 -20.81 -17.00
C LEU A 353 5.16 -20.94 -15.55
N LEU A 354 4.63 -22.10 -15.21
CA LEU A 354 4.41 -22.51 -13.82
C LEU A 354 5.53 -23.44 -13.35
N ARG A 355 6.27 -23.05 -12.30
CA ARG A 355 7.40 -23.82 -11.79
C ARG A 355 7.25 -24.18 -10.31
N PHE A 356 7.40 -25.45 -9.99
CA PHE A 356 7.51 -26.00 -8.64
C PHE A 356 8.96 -26.42 -8.35
N SER A 357 9.60 -25.73 -7.40
CA SER A 357 10.96 -26.03 -6.94
C SER A 357 10.96 -26.55 -5.52
N GLY A 358 10.95 -27.89 -5.39
CA GLY A 358 10.98 -28.58 -4.11
C GLY A 358 9.95 -29.71 -4.03
N THR A 359 9.89 -30.36 -2.88
CA THR A 359 8.98 -31.49 -2.63
C THR A 359 8.10 -31.31 -1.39
N SER A 360 8.41 -30.37 -0.50
CA SER A 360 7.65 -30.12 0.72
C SER A 360 6.91 -28.79 0.65
N PHE A 361 5.61 -28.80 0.37
CA PHE A 361 4.77 -27.58 0.39
C PHE A 361 3.78 -27.61 1.57
N LEU A 362 3.13 -26.48 1.86
CA LEU A 362 2.16 -26.42 2.96
C LEU A 362 0.87 -27.17 2.59
N THR A 363 0.38 -28.05 3.47
CA THR A 363 -0.85 -28.83 3.23
C THR A 363 -2.08 -27.93 3.04
N GLY A 364 -2.94 -28.26 2.08
CA GLY A 364 -4.10 -27.43 1.73
C GLY A 364 -3.76 -26.29 0.76
N SER A 365 -2.50 -26.13 0.40
CA SER A 365 -2.09 -25.33 -0.76
C SER A 365 -2.46 -26.08 -2.05
N PHE A 366 -2.68 -25.36 -3.14
CA PHE A 366 -2.81 -25.94 -4.49
C PHE A 366 -4.00 -26.88 -4.73
N GLY A 367 -5.01 -26.88 -3.86
CA GLY A 367 -6.27 -27.61 -4.09
C GLY A 367 -7.16 -27.00 -5.19
N SER A 368 -6.82 -25.80 -5.64
CA SER A 368 -7.49 -25.07 -6.72
C SER A 368 -6.92 -25.42 -8.09
N LEU A 369 -7.61 -24.99 -9.15
CA LEU A 369 -7.17 -25.17 -10.52
C LEU A 369 -6.03 -24.20 -10.84
N PHE A 370 -5.03 -24.68 -11.58
CA PHE A 370 -4.09 -23.87 -12.32
C PHE A 370 -4.44 -23.96 -13.79
N ASP A 371 -4.50 -22.80 -14.42
CA ASP A 371 -4.89 -22.64 -15.80
C ASP A 371 -3.77 -21.90 -16.53
N GLY A 372 -3.19 -22.55 -17.54
CA GLY A 372 -2.12 -21.93 -18.33
C GLY A 372 -2.63 -20.87 -19.29
N GLY A 373 -3.92 -20.92 -19.67
CA GLY A 373 -4.46 -19.88 -20.54
C GLY A 373 -4.28 -20.17 -22.05
N PRO A 374 -4.49 -19.18 -22.94
CA PRO A 374 -4.20 -19.33 -24.36
C PRO A 374 -2.71 -19.12 -24.68
N GLY A 375 -2.01 -20.19 -25.03
CA GLY A 375 -0.61 -20.09 -25.39
C GLY A 375 0.01 -21.45 -25.63
N THR A 376 1.33 -21.52 -25.54
CA THR A 376 2.07 -22.77 -25.34
C THR A 376 2.70 -22.75 -23.96
N ASP A 377 1.97 -23.31 -23.00
CA ASP A 377 2.29 -23.16 -21.59
C ASP A 377 3.12 -24.32 -21.07
N THR A 378 3.99 -24.00 -20.12
CA THR A 378 4.90 -24.96 -19.50
C THR A 378 4.64 -25.07 -18.01
N VAL A 379 4.43 -26.30 -17.54
CA VAL A 379 4.57 -26.63 -16.12
C VAL A 379 5.87 -27.39 -15.88
N GLN A 380 6.66 -26.93 -14.91
CA GLN A 380 7.93 -27.51 -14.54
C GLN A 380 7.96 -27.94 -13.07
N PHE A 381 8.42 -29.16 -12.84
CA PHE A 381 8.72 -29.72 -11.53
C PHE A 381 10.21 -30.06 -11.44
N ASP A 382 10.87 -29.66 -10.36
CA ASP A 382 12.29 -29.98 -10.16
C ASP A 382 12.52 -31.45 -9.72
N PHE A 383 11.46 -32.23 -9.51
CA PHE A 383 11.51 -33.66 -9.16
C PHE A 383 11.19 -34.59 -10.35
N SER A 384 11.45 -35.88 -10.18
CA SER A 384 11.32 -36.88 -11.26
C SER A 384 9.87 -37.23 -11.55
N VAL A 385 9.55 -37.56 -12.81
CA VAL A 385 8.26 -38.13 -13.22
C VAL A 385 7.90 -39.41 -12.44
N SER A 386 8.91 -40.12 -11.92
CA SER A 386 8.72 -41.31 -11.06
C SER A 386 8.06 -41.01 -9.71
N ASN A 387 7.94 -39.74 -9.32
CA ASN A 387 7.18 -39.32 -8.15
C ASN A 387 5.66 -39.30 -8.39
N ILE A 388 5.20 -39.38 -9.64
CA ILE A 388 3.76 -39.45 -9.95
C ILE A 388 3.27 -40.89 -9.71
N THR A 389 2.15 -41.01 -9.01
CA THR A 389 1.47 -42.30 -8.76
C THR A 389 0.34 -42.55 -9.75
N SER A 390 -0.42 -41.51 -10.09
CA SER A 390 -1.46 -41.56 -11.10
C SER A 390 -1.75 -40.20 -11.69
N ILE A 391 -2.25 -40.21 -12.93
CA ILE A 391 -2.81 -39.06 -13.60
C ILE A 391 -4.26 -39.41 -13.95
N LEU A 392 -5.18 -38.50 -13.67
CA LEU A 392 -6.54 -38.53 -14.17
C LEU A 392 -6.71 -37.40 -15.19
N PHE A 393 -7.29 -37.71 -16.35
CA PHE A 393 -7.66 -36.71 -17.35
C PHE A 393 -9.18 -36.73 -17.55
N SER A 394 -9.84 -35.61 -17.23
CA SER A 394 -11.29 -35.48 -17.35
C SER A 394 -11.70 -34.03 -17.53
N ASN A 395 -12.59 -33.77 -18.49
CA ASN A 395 -13.05 -32.41 -18.84
C ASN A 395 -11.88 -31.44 -19.08
N ASP A 396 -10.88 -31.90 -19.83
CA ASP A 396 -9.65 -31.15 -20.16
C ASP A 396 -8.77 -30.76 -18.95
N ILE A 397 -9.03 -31.33 -17.77
CA ILE A 397 -8.22 -31.13 -16.57
C ILE A 397 -7.37 -32.38 -16.30
N LEU A 398 -6.07 -32.17 -16.12
CA LEU A 398 -5.13 -33.14 -15.57
C LEU A 398 -5.11 -33.02 -14.05
N THR A 399 -5.41 -34.11 -13.36
CA THR A 399 -5.27 -34.20 -11.91
C THR A 399 -4.15 -35.18 -11.57
N PHE A 400 -3.14 -34.70 -10.84
CA PHE A 400 -1.97 -35.48 -10.46
C PHE A 400 -2.12 -35.99 -9.03
N SER A 401 -1.66 -37.22 -8.81
CA SER A 401 -1.37 -37.75 -7.48
C SER A 401 0.09 -38.12 -7.38
N PHE A 402 0.71 -37.84 -6.24
CA PHE A 402 2.15 -37.99 -6.06
C PHE A 402 2.49 -38.91 -4.88
N LEU A 403 3.60 -39.64 -4.99
CA LEU A 403 4.10 -40.51 -3.94
C LEU A 403 4.84 -39.68 -2.89
N GLY A 404 4.25 -39.54 -1.70
CA GLY A 404 4.89 -38.87 -0.57
C GLY A 404 5.00 -37.35 -0.72
N LEU A 405 4.23 -36.75 -1.62
CA LEU A 405 4.12 -35.29 -1.81
C LEU A 405 2.68 -34.85 -1.51
N ASP A 406 2.21 -35.08 -0.28
CA ASP A 406 0.80 -34.91 0.11
C ASP A 406 0.24 -33.51 -0.17
N ALA A 407 1.09 -32.48 -0.14
CA ALA A 407 0.69 -31.10 -0.42
C ALA A 407 0.43 -30.81 -1.92
N LEU A 408 0.90 -31.66 -2.82
CA LEU A 408 0.62 -31.60 -4.27
C LEU A 408 -0.41 -32.65 -4.69
N ASP A 409 -0.87 -33.50 -3.78
CA ASP A 409 -1.84 -34.54 -4.11
C ASP A 409 -3.17 -33.90 -4.52
N GLY A 410 -3.66 -34.27 -5.70
CA GLY A 410 -4.82 -33.62 -6.31
C GLY A 410 -4.51 -32.30 -7.01
N LEU A 411 -3.25 -31.99 -7.33
CA LEU A 411 -2.89 -30.84 -8.17
C LEU A 411 -3.64 -30.91 -9.51
N ARG A 412 -4.35 -29.84 -9.84
CA ARG A 412 -5.21 -29.74 -11.04
C ARG A 412 -4.65 -28.71 -12.00
N LEU A 413 -4.34 -29.15 -13.22
CA LEU A 413 -3.81 -28.32 -14.29
C LEU A 413 -4.73 -28.41 -15.52
N THR A 414 -4.93 -27.30 -16.21
CA THR A 414 -5.60 -27.24 -17.52
C THR A 414 -4.86 -26.27 -18.44
N ARG A 415 -4.99 -26.45 -19.76
CA ARG A 415 -4.32 -25.62 -20.77
C ARG A 415 -2.81 -25.52 -20.53
N PHE A 416 -2.15 -26.68 -20.44
CA PHE A 416 -0.68 -26.78 -20.43
C PHE A 416 -0.25 -27.79 -21.49
N GLU A 417 0.64 -27.37 -22.39
CA GLU A 417 1.11 -28.20 -23.51
C GLU A 417 2.38 -28.96 -23.13
N THR A 418 3.24 -28.34 -22.31
CA THR A 418 4.58 -28.85 -21.98
C THR A 418 4.71 -29.16 -20.49
N PHE A 419 5.11 -30.39 -20.19
CA PHE A 419 5.34 -30.88 -18.83
C PHE A 419 6.80 -31.26 -18.66
N VAL A 420 7.50 -30.59 -17.74
CA VAL A 420 8.90 -30.84 -17.44
C VAL A 420 9.05 -31.43 -16.04
N PHE A 421 9.70 -32.59 -15.95
CA PHE A 421 10.03 -33.25 -14.69
C PHE A 421 11.54 -33.47 -14.60
N ALA A 422 12.20 -32.72 -13.73
CA ALA A 422 13.66 -32.62 -13.64
C ALA A 422 14.29 -32.28 -15.02
N ASN A 423 14.84 -33.28 -15.71
CA ASN A 423 15.49 -33.11 -17.01
C ASN A 423 14.71 -33.76 -18.17
N GLN A 424 13.47 -34.20 -17.92
CA GLN A 424 12.63 -34.86 -18.91
C GLN A 424 11.46 -33.95 -19.30
N SER A 425 11.20 -33.83 -20.60
CA SER A 425 10.08 -33.04 -21.14
C SER A 425 9.11 -33.95 -21.89
N PHE A 426 7.83 -33.70 -21.69
CA PHE A 426 6.71 -34.42 -22.27
C PHE A 426 5.72 -33.40 -22.84
N ASP A 427 5.16 -33.68 -24.01
CA ASP A 427 3.87 -33.11 -24.37
C ASP A 427 2.75 -33.87 -23.62
N GLN A 428 1.54 -33.29 -23.59
CA GLN A 428 0.41 -33.92 -22.91
C GLN A 428 0.11 -35.34 -23.39
N THR A 429 0.19 -35.60 -24.71
CA THR A 429 -0.16 -36.92 -25.28
C THR A 429 0.81 -37.99 -24.76
N ARG A 430 2.11 -37.69 -24.85
CA ARG A 430 3.17 -38.58 -24.39
C ARG A 430 3.12 -38.79 -22.87
N LEU A 431 2.77 -37.76 -22.10
CA LEU A 431 2.60 -37.90 -20.65
C LEU A 431 1.44 -38.85 -20.33
N LEU A 432 0.30 -38.72 -21.01
CA LEU A 432 -0.84 -39.61 -20.80
C LEU A 432 -0.54 -41.07 -21.21
N GLU A 433 0.19 -41.26 -22.31
CA GLU A 433 0.65 -42.59 -22.75
C GLU A 433 1.55 -43.26 -21.72
N GLU A 434 2.48 -42.52 -21.09
CA GLU A 434 3.39 -43.03 -20.06
C GLU A 434 2.62 -43.62 -18.85
N PHE A 435 1.46 -43.03 -18.51
CA PHE A 435 0.60 -43.48 -17.42
C PHE A 435 -0.58 -44.35 -17.87
N GLY A 436 -0.62 -44.77 -19.14
CA GLY A 436 -1.68 -45.63 -19.67
C GLY A 436 -3.06 -44.99 -19.66
N VAL A 437 -3.14 -43.66 -19.67
CA VAL A 437 -4.40 -42.90 -19.67
C VAL A 437 -4.82 -42.68 -21.11
N ASN A 438 -5.87 -43.39 -21.54
CA ASN A 438 -6.44 -43.17 -22.87
C ASN A 438 -7.26 -41.86 -22.88
N ALA A 439 -6.67 -40.77 -23.36
CA ALA A 439 -7.46 -39.64 -23.84
C ALA A 439 -8.25 -40.13 -25.05
N THR A 440 -9.57 -40.32 -24.92
CA THR A 440 -10.40 -40.57 -26.10
C THR A 440 -10.27 -39.35 -27.00
N PRO A 441 -9.76 -39.47 -28.24
CA PRO A 441 -9.69 -38.33 -29.14
C PRO A 441 -11.12 -37.83 -29.34
N ILE A 442 -11.42 -36.61 -28.91
CA ILE A 442 -12.65 -35.94 -29.33
C ILE A 442 -12.47 -35.74 -30.83
N PRO A 443 -13.24 -36.41 -31.71
CA PRO A 443 -13.10 -36.22 -33.13
C PRO A 443 -13.49 -34.77 -33.40
N LEU A 444 -12.55 -33.96 -33.91
CA LEU A 444 -12.91 -32.69 -34.53
C LEU A 444 -14.08 -32.97 -35.48
N PRO A 445 -15.27 -32.35 -35.28
CA PRO A 445 -16.34 -32.52 -36.23
C PRO A 445 -15.80 -32.03 -37.58
N ALA A 446 -15.76 -32.93 -38.56
CA ALA A 446 -15.40 -32.61 -39.95
C ALA A 446 -16.25 -31.47 -40.56
N GLY A 447 -17.25 -30.95 -39.83
CA GLY A 447 -18.04 -29.78 -40.15
C GLY A 447 -17.32 -28.42 -40.10
N VAL A 448 -16.20 -28.27 -39.38
CA VAL A 448 -15.50 -26.95 -39.29
C VAL A 448 -14.83 -26.59 -40.62
N TRP A 449 -14.22 -27.57 -41.31
CA TRP A 449 -13.67 -27.37 -42.66
C TRP A 449 -14.77 -27.16 -43.72
N LEU A 450 -15.96 -27.75 -43.54
CA LEU A 450 -17.11 -27.53 -44.43
C LEU A 450 -17.79 -26.17 -44.21
N MET A 451 -17.77 -25.61 -43.00
CA MET A 451 -18.31 -24.27 -42.68
C MET A 451 -17.38 -23.14 -43.16
N LEU A 452 -16.05 -23.32 -43.07
CA LEU A 452 -15.08 -22.35 -43.62
C LEU A 452 -15.14 -22.28 -45.16
N GLY A 453 -15.36 -23.41 -45.84
CA GLY A 453 -15.61 -23.43 -47.29
C GLY A 453 -16.92 -22.74 -47.71
N ALA A 454 -17.97 -22.85 -46.88
CA ALA A 454 -19.26 -22.21 -47.14
C ALA A 454 -19.25 -20.69 -46.90
N LEU A 455 -18.53 -20.19 -45.88
CA LEU A 455 -18.40 -18.75 -45.63
C LEU A 455 -17.53 -18.04 -46.69
N ALA A 456 -16.46 -18.67 -47.16
CA ALA A 456 -15.63 -18.12 -48.25
C ALA A 456 -16.40 -18.02 -49.59
N GLY A 457 -17.31 -18.96 -49.86
CA GLY A 457 -18.19 -18.92 -51.03
C GLY A 457 -19.22 -17.78 -51.02
N LEU A 458 -19.73 -17.40 -49.83
CA LEU A 458 -20.70 -16.31 -49.65
C LEU A 458 -20.06 -14.91 -49.74
N ALA A 459 -18.79 -14.75 -49.32
CA ALA A 459 -18.05 -13.49 -49.49
C ALA A 459 -17.64 -13.24 -50.97
N GLY A 460 -17.39 -14.29 -51.76
CA GLY A 460 -17.04 -14.19 -53.19
C GLY A 460 -18.18 -13.73 -54.10
N LEU A 461 -19.44 -13.93 -53.70
CA LEU A 461 -20.62 -13.56 -54.51
C LEU A 461 -21.08 -12.11 -54.32
N LYS A 462 -20.61 -11.40 -53.29
CA LYS A 462 -20.98 -9.99 -53.04
C LYS A 462 -20.11 -8.98 -53.81
N ARG A 463 -19.02 -9.41 -54.46
CA ARG A 463 -18.05 -8.54 -55.14
C ARG A 463 -18.23 -8.43 -56.67
N ARG A 464 -19.34 -8.92 -57.24
CA ARG A 464 -19.60 -8.91 -58.70
C ARG A 464 -20.88 -8.20 -59.18
N ARG A 465 -21.47 -7.32 -58.37
CA ARG A 465 -22.57 -6.43 -58.83
C ARG A 465 -22.38 -5.00 -58.36
N THR A 466 -21.43 -4.31 -58.98
CA THR A 466 -21.48 -2.88 -59.32
C THR A 466 -20.42 -2.64 -60.39
N ALA A 467 -20.86 -2.66 -61.64
CA ALA A 467 -20.26 -1.95 -62.76
C ALA A 467 -21.36 -1.04 -63.32
#